data_AF-A0A0G4LDQ0-F1
#
_entry.id   AF-A0A0G4LDQ0-F1
#
_cell.length_a   1.000
_cell.length_b   1.000
_cell.length_c   1.000
_cell.angle_alpha   90.00
_cell.angle_beta   90.00
_cell.angle_gamma   90.00
#
_symmetry.space_group_name_H-M   'P 1'
#
loop_
_entity.id
_entity.type
_entity.pdbx_description
1 polymer ?
#
loop_
_entity_poly.entity_id
_entity_poly.type
_entity_poly.pdbx_seq_one_letter_code
_entity_poly.pdbx_strand_id
1 'polypeptide(L)'
;MELSIIRRETTGAAPNQYNESETLVRFEIMDGSPSRGETIPIRLFLGGFDLTPTFRDVNKKFSTRYYLSLVLIDEDARRYFKQSEIILYRQAPDAIAPAQSQITASAPDNSSKIMPGPPA
;
A
#
# COMPACT_ATOMS: atom_id res chain seq x y z
N MET A 1 8.14 10.32 14.17
CA MET A 1 8.23 9.23 13.16
C MET A 1 7.50 9.68 11.90
N GLU A 2 8.02 9.42 10.70
CA GLU A 2 7.38 9.86 9.45
C GLU A 2 7.41 8.80 8.35
N LEU A 3 6.39 8.84 7.50
CA LEU A 3 6.28 8.04 6.28
C LEU A 3 6.13 8.97 5.09
N SER A 4 6.96 8.76 4.08
CA SER A 4 6.96 9.60 2.88
C SER A 4 6.79 8.75 1.62
N ILE A 5 6.10 9.30 0.62
CA ILE A 5 6.12 8.76 -0.74
C ILE A 5 7.19 9.52 -1.51
N ILE A 6 8.17 8.79 -2.03
CA ILE A 6 9.26 9.33 -2.84
C ILE A 6 9.11 8.83 -4.27
N ARG A 7 9.09 9.75 -5.23
CA ARG A 7 9.19 9.47 -6.65
C ARG A 7 10.66 9.55 -7.05
N ARG A 8 11.17 8.52 -7.72
CA ARG A 8 12.47 8.52 -8.36
C ARG A 8 12.30 8.41 -9.86
N GLU A 9 12.73 9.44 -10.57
CA GLU A 9 12.79 9.45 -12.01
C GLU A 9 14.23 9.25 -12.47
N THR A 10 14.44 8.27 -13.33
CA THR A 10 15.72 8.03 -14.00
C THR A 10 15.50 8.31 -15.48
N THR A 11 16.21 9.28 -16.05
CA THR A 11 16.07 9.70 -17.44
C THR A 11 17.40 9.62 -18.18
N GLY A 12 17.37 9.23 -19.45
CA GLY A 12 18.54 9.06 -20.29
C GLY A 12 19.10 7.63 -20.29
N ALA A 13 20.12 7.44 -21.12
CA ALA A 13 20.88 6.20 -21.22
C ALA A 13 22.37 6.53 -20.99
N ALA A 14 23.15 5.54 -20.57
CA ALA A 14 24.59 5.70 -20.41
C ALA A 14 25.21 6.26 -21.71
N PRO A 15 26.09 7.28 -21.63
CA PRO A 15 26.73 7.83 -20.44
C PRO A 15 25.95 8.96 -19.72
N ASN A 16 24.90 9.52 -20.33
CA ASN A 16 24.20 10.71 -19.83
C ASN A 16 22.90 10.34 -19.09
N GLN A 17 23.04 9.54 -18.02
CA GLN A 17 21.91 9.20 -17.16
C GLN A 17 21.72 10.24 -16.05
N TYR A 18 20.48 10.70 -15.89
CA TYR A 18 20.06 11.63 -14.85
C TYR A 18 19.12 10.91 -13.89
N ASN A 19 19.28 11.16 -12.59
CA ASN A 19 18.42 10.62 -11.54
C ASN A 19 17.88 11.79 -10.71
N GLU A 20 16.57 11.88 -10.63
CA GLU A 20 15.85 12.87 -9.85
C GLU A 20 15.02 12.15 -8.78
N SER A 21 15.06 12.65 -7.55
CA SER A 21 14.32 12.08 -6.42
C SER A 21 13.52 13.18 -5.75
N GLU A 22 12.21 13.03 -5.73
CA GLU A 22 11.28 14.01 -5.18
C GLU A 22 10.43 13.37 -4.08
N THR A 23 10.26 14.08 -2.97
CA THR A 23 9.33 13.67 -1.91
C THR A 23 7.97 14.26 -2.20
N LEU A 24 7.03 13.44 -2.68
CA LEU A 24 5.70 13.89 -3.07
C LEU A 24 4.79 14.15 -1.87
N VAL A 25 4.92 13.29 -0.85
CA VAL A 25 4.06 13.30 0.32
C VAL A 25 4.90 13.02 1.54
N ARG A 26 4.64 13.75 2.62
CA ARG A 26 5.16 13.49 3.95
C ARG A 26 4.00 13.34 4.91
N PHE A 27 3.93 12.20 5.57
CA PHE A 27 2.93 11.87 6.57
C PHE A 27 3.62 11.68 7.91
N GLU A 28 3.34 12.58 8.85
CA GLU A 28 3.82 12.44 10.22
C GLU A 28 2.98 11.37 10.93
N ILE A 29 3.63 10.31 11.41
CA ILE A 29 2.95 9.18 12.04
C ILE A 29 2.70 9.46 13.52
N MET A 30 3.71 9.98 14.22
CA MET A 30 3.66 10.23 15.66
C MET A 30 4.62 11.34 16.05
N ASP A 31 4.19 12.09 17.08
CA ASP A 31 4.98 13.01 17.87
C ASP A 31 5.22 12.38 19.26
N GLY A 32 6.35 11.70 19.43
CA GLY A 32 6.69 10.96 20.65
C GLY A 32 7.39 9.61 20.42
N SER A 33 7.81 8.97 21.51
CA SER A 33 8.45 7.65 21.49
C SER A 33 7.42 6.52 21.60
N PRO A 34 7.41 5.55 20.68
CA PRO A 34 6.54 4.39 20.78
C PRO A 34 6.92 3.51 21.98
N SER A 35 5.92 2.92 22.62
CA SER A 35 6.14 1.91 23.64
C SER A 35 6.36 0.52 23.02
N ARG A 36 7.10 -0.35 23.72
CA ARG A 36 7.37 -1.71 23.23
C ARG A 36 6.06 -2.50 23.13
N GLY A 37 5.75 -3.00 21.93
CA GLY A 37 4.54 -3.80 21.67
C GLY A 37 3.37 -2.98 21.13
N GLU A 38 3.53 -1.67 20.99
CA GLU A 38 2.52 -0.80 20.39
C GLU A 38 2.39 -1.05 18.89
N THR A 39 1.15 -1.01 18.38
CA THR A 39 0.83 -1.15 16.97
C THR A 39 0.06 0.08 16.51
N ILE A 40 0.64 0.83 15.58
CA ILE A 40 0.05 2.07 15.06
C ILE A 40 -0.57 1.79 13.70
N PRO A 41 -1.90 1.91 13.54
CA PRO A 41 -2.54 1.71 12.25
C PRO A 41 -2.25 2.90 11.32
N ILE A 42 -1.82 2.62 10.09
CA ILE A 42 -1.52 3.65 9.08
C ILE A 42 -2.54 3.52 7.93
N ARG A 43 -3.17 4.63 7.56
CA ARG A 43 -4.03 4.73 6.39
C ARG A 43 -3.60 5.91 5.52
N LEU A 44 -3.04 5.61 4.35
CA LEU A 44 -2.57 6.60 3.39
C LEU A 44 -3.45 6.56 2.14
N PHE A 45 -4.29 7.58 1.95
CA PHE A 45 -5.16 7.68 0.78
C PHE A 45 -4.39 8.27 -0.40
N LEU A 46 -4.33 7.53 -1.51
CA LEU A 46 -3.58 7.95 -2.70
C LEU A 46 -4.33 8.95 -3.59
N GLY A 47 -5.66 9.05 -3.47
CA GLY A 47 -6.50 9.84 -4.39
C GLY A 47 -6.35 11.36 -4.29
N GLY A 48 -5.72 11.87 -3.22
CA GLY A 48 -5.46 13.30 -3.05
C GLY A 48 -4.13 13.79 -3.62
N PHE A 49 -3.34 12.89 -4.20
CA PHE A 49 -1.99 13.19 -4.68
C PHE A 49 -1.91 13.03 -6.20
N ASP A 50 -1.13 13.91 -6.84
CA ASP A 50 -0.85 13.81 -8.27
C ASP A 50 0.18 12.70 -8.53
N LEU A 51 -0.32 11.46 -8.59
CA LEU A 51 0.48 10.26 -8.79
C LEU A 51 0.34 9.76 -10.22
N THR A 52 1.46 9.34 -10.80
CA THR A 52 1.50 8.61 -12.06
C THR A 52 1.70 7.11 -11.80
N PRO A 53 1.34 6.23 -12.75
CA PRO A 53 1.72 4.82 -12.67
C PRO A 53 3.24 4.64 -12.59
N THR A 54 3.68 3.52 -12.03
CA THR A 54 5.09 3.12 -12.09
C THR A 54 5.45 2.77 -13.53
N PHE A 55 6.46 3.45 -14.05
CA PHE A 55 6.98 3.26 -15.40
C PHE A 55 8.35 2.61 -15.33
N ARG A 56 8.49 1.42 -15.92
CA ARG A 56 9.76 0.69 -15.94
C ARG A 56 10.30 0.64 -17.35
N ASP A 57 11.50 1.20 -17.53
CA ASP A 57 12.32 1.14 -18.73
C ASP A 57 11.56 1.53 -20.01
N VAL A 58 10.78 2.61 -19.93
CA VAL A 58 9.92 3.06 -21.04
C VAL A 58 10.79 3.46 -22.22
N ASN A 59 10.72 2.65 -23.27
CA ASN A 59 11.52 2.79 -24.48
C ASN A 59 13.03 2.98 -24.20
N LYS A 60 13.54 2.45 -23.06
CA LYS A 60 14.91 2.67 -22.58
C LYS A 60 15.31 4.15 -22.45
N LYS A 61 14.34 5.05 -22.31
CA LYS A 61 14.55 6.50 -22.19
C LYS A 61 14.37 6.98 -20.77
N PHE A 62 13.40 6.44 -20.04
CA PHE A 62 13.18 6.82 -18.66
C PHE A 62 12.49 5.71 -17.85
N SER A 63 12.60 5.84 -16.53
CA SER A 63 11.93 5.01 -15.53
C SER A 63 11.40 5.90 -14.40
N THR A 64 10.17 5.69 -13.97
CA THR A 64 9.55 6.39 -12.84
C THR A 64 9.14 5.36 -11.80
N ARG A 65 9.78 5.38 -10.62
CA ARG A 65 9.57 4.42 -9.53
C ARG A 65 9.12 5.12 -8.27
N TYR A 66 8.28 4.46 -7.49
CA TYR A 66 7.74 4.99 -6.25
C TYR A 66 8.24 4.18 -5.07
N TYR A 67 8.57 4.87 -3.98
CA TYR A 67 9.07 4.27 -2.75
C TYR A 67 8.29 4.80 -1.56
N LEU A 68 7.93 3.89 -0.65
CA LEU A 68 7.57 4.24 0.71
C LEU A 68 8.85 4.34 1.53
N SER A 69 9.09 5.52 2.09
CA SER A 69 10.24 5.82 2.94
C SER A 69 9.79 6.05 4.35
N LEU A 70 10.08 5.10 5.24
CA LEU A 70 9.89 5.25 6.67
C LEU A 70 11.16 5.86 7.27
N VAL A 71 11.00 6.97 8.00
CA VAL A 71 12.09 7.62 8.72
C VAL A 71 11.78 7.64 10.21
N LEU A 72 12.74 7.14 10.99
CA LEU A 72 12.74 7.16 12.45
C LEU A 72 13.81 8.14 12.90
N ILE A 73 13.46 8.97 13.86
CA ILE A 73 14.38 9.91 14.51
C ILE A 73 14.36 9.52 15.98
N ASP A 74 15.54 9.33 16.56
CA ASP A 74 15.69 9.08 17.99
C ASP A 74 15.97 10.36 18.78
N GLU A 75 16.15 10.23 20.10
CA GLU A 75 16.40 11.34 21.01
C GLU A 75 17.76 12.02 20.76
N ASP A 76 18.75 11.28 20.25
CA ASP A 76 20.09 11.79 19.89
C ASP A 76 20.12 12.43 18.49
N ALA A 77 18.95 12.68 17.89
CA ALA A 77 18.77 13.19 16.52
C ALA A 77 19.37 12.32 15.40
N ARG A 78 19.62 11.03 15.66
CA ARG A 78 20.04 10.05 14.64
C ARG A 78 18.84 9.65 13.80
N ARG A 79 19.07 9.53 12.49
CA ARG A 79 18.03 9.21 11.51
C ARG A 79 18.21 7.80 10.98
N TYR A 80 17.18 6.98 11.11
CA TYR A 80 17.11 5.63 10.54
C TYR A 80 16.13 5.63 9.38
N PHE A 81 16.54 5.02 8.27
CA PHE A 81 15.78 5.03 7.03
C PHE A 81 15.48 3.60 6.60
N LYS A 82 14.23 3.34 6.22
CA LYS A 82 13.86 2.13 5.49
C LYS A 82 13.01 2.51 4.29
N GLN A 83 13.45 2.10 3.11
CA GLN A 83 12.73 2.33 1.86
C GLN A 83 12.26 1.00 1.29
N SER A 84 11.00 0.97 0.86
CA SER A 84 10.38 -0.15 0.15
C SER A 84 9.79 0.37 -1.15
N GLU A 85 10.06 -0.32 -2.25
CA GLU A 85 9.46 0.02 -3.54
C GLU A 85 7.97 -0.34 -3.55
N ILE A 86 7.15 0.53 -4.12
CA ILE A 86 5.74 0.28 -4.40
C ILE A 86 5.48 0.40 -5.90
N ILE A 87 4.55 -0.42 -6.40
CA ILE A 87 4.13 -0.41 -7.79
C ILE A 87 2.76 0.21 -7.86
N LEU A 88 2.67 1.37 -8.52
CA LEU A 88 1.42 2.07 -8.77
C LEU A 88 0.91 1.72 -10.17
N TYR A 89 -0.38 1.49 -10.30
CA TYR A 89 -1.04 1.26 -11.58
C TYR A 89 -2.33 2.07 -11.66
N ARG A 90 -2.70 2.47 -12.88
CA ARG A 90 -3.98 3.10 -13.14
C ARG A 90 -5.04 2.02 -13.32
N GLN A 91 -6.03 2.00 -12.44
CA GLN A 91 -7.19 1.13 -12.59
C GLN A 91 -8.11 1.66 -13.70
N ALA A 92 -8.67 0.75 -14.50
CA ALA A 92 -9.70 1.10 -15.48
C ALA A 92 -11.01 1.51 -14.76
N PRO A 93 -11.75 2.51 -15.27
CA PRO A 93 -12.96 3.02 -14.62
C PRO A 93 -14.03 1.94 -14.37
N ASP A 94 -14.14 0.95 -15.26
CA ASP A 94 -15.17 -0.11 -15.18
C ASP A 94 -14.78 -1.26 -14.23
N ALA A 95 -13.56 -1.27 -13.68
CA ALA A 95 -13.07 -2.35 -12.83
C ALA A 95 -13.44 -2.19 -11.35
N ILE A 96 -14.18 -1.14 -10.98
CA ILE A 96 -14.63 -0.91 -9.60
C ILE A 96 -15.95 -1.67 -9.39
N ALA A 97 -15.90 -3.00 -9.40
CA ALA A 97 -16.94 -3.76 -8.74
C ALA A 97 -16.74 -3.61 -7.22
N PRO A 98 -17.77 -3.22 -6.44
CA PRO A 98 -17.65 -3.23 -5.00
C PRO A 98 -17.41 -4.68 -4.57
N ALA A 99 -16.21 -4.98 -4.09
CA ALA A 99 -15.94 -6.23 -3.38
C ALA A 99 -16.76 -6.20 -2.09
N GLN A 100 -18.02 -6.60 -2.17
CA GLN A 100 -18.82 -6.95 -1.00
C GLN A 100 -18.14 -8.18 -0.41
N SER A 101 -17.42 -7.98 0.69
CA SER A 101 -16.96 -9.06 1.57
C SER A 101 -18.19 -9.82 2.07
N GLN A 102 -18.61 -10.85 1.33
CA GLN A 102 -19.55 -11.85 1.79
C GLN A 102 -18.86 -12.65 2.91
N ILE A 103 -19.05 -12.21 4.14
CA ILE A 103 -18.95 -13.11 5.29
C ILE A 103 -20.24 -13.94 5.23
N THR A 104 -20.21 -15.05 4.51
CA THR A 104 -21.28 -16.05 4.56
C THR A 104 -21.26 -16.69 5.95
N ALA A 105 -22.14 -16.24 6.83
CA ALA A 105 -22.51 -17.00 8.01
C ALA A 105 -23.19 -18.29 7.53
N SER A 106 -22.46 -19.40 7.51
CA SER A 106 -23.04 -20.73 7.35
C SER A 106 -23.83 -21.07 8.60
N ALA A 107 -25.16 -20.85 8.56
CA ALA A 107 -26.07 -21.40 9.55
C ALA A 107 -26.15 -22.93 9.35
N PRO A 108 -25.97 -23.76 10.39
CA PRO A 108 -26.21 -25.19 10.28
C PRO A 108 -27.72 -25.47 10.27
N ASP A 109 -28.18 -26.07 9.18
CA ASP A 109 -29.55 -26.54 8.96
C ASP A 109 -29.85 -27.74 9.89
N ASN A 110 -30.66 -27.53 10.93
CA ASN A 110 -31.13 -28.60 11.81
C ASN A 110 -32.62 -28.88 11.55
N SER A 111 -32.90 -29.57 10.44
CA SER A 111 -34.22 -30.16 10.18
C SER A 111 -34.22 -31.64 10.57
N SER A 112 -34.63 -31.90 11.81
CA SER A 112 -34.97 -33.24 12.29
C SER A 112 -36.23 -33.75 11.59
N LYS A 113 -36.04 -34.44 10.46
CA LYS A 113 -37.15 -35.10 9.74
C LYS A 113 -37.43 -36.47 10.36
N ILE A 114 -38.47 -36.50 11.18
CA ILE A 114 -39.13 -37.69 11.76
C ILE A 114 -39.54 -38.66 10.63
N MET A 115 -39.14 -39.93 10.73
CA MET A 115 -39.61 -41.01 9.85
C MET A 115 -40.90 -41.62 10.42
N PRO A 116 -41.96 -41.89 9.62
CA PRO A 116 -43.06 -42.74 10.06
C PRO A 116 -42.74 -44.22 9.75
N GLY A 117 -42.97 -45.09 10.74
CA GLY A 117 -42.81 -46.54 10.63
C GLY A 117 -43.87 -47.20 9.73
N PRO A 118 -43.62 -48.44 9.28
CA PRO A 118 -44.46 -49.11 8.30
C PRO A 118 -45.75 -49.68 8.92
N PRO A 119 -46.88 -49.71 8.20
CA PRO A 119 -48.11 -50.35 8.67
C PRO A 119 -48.09 -51.86 8.39
N ALA A 120 -48.71 -52.62 9.31
CA ALA A 120 -49.20 -53.97 9.07
C ALA A 120 -50.63 -53.92 8.52
#